data_AF-A0AAW0LF17-F1
#
_entry.id   AF-A0AAW0LF17-F1
#
_cell.length_a   1.000
_cell.length_b   1.000
_cell.length_c   1.000
_cell.angle_alpha   90.00
_cell.angle_beta   90.00
_cell.angle_gamma   90.00
#
_symmetry.space_group_name_H-M   'P 1'
#
loop_
_entity.id
_entity.type
_entity.pdbx_description
1 polymer ?
#
loop_
_entity_poly.entity_id
_entity_poly.type
_entity_poly.pdbx_seq_one_letter_code
_entity_poly.pdbx_strand_id
1 'polypeptide(L)'
;MELALKIASKIRAKEKFAVYIVIPMWPEGAPSSASVQEILFWQAQTMQMMYKIIAGELKSMHLESSHPQDYLNFYCLGNREEQLKEASPSPNQSSKNGDTVSASQKFQRFMIYVHAKGMIVDDEYVILGSANINQRSLAGSRDTEIAMGAYQPHHTWGKKKGHPHGQVYGYRMSLWAEHLGMLDDCFKEPENLDCVKSVNQIAEDNWRNFTAEDFTPLQGHLLRYPVQVDANGKVGPLPGQETFPDVGGKVLGSRSNLPDALTT
;
A
#
# COMPACT_ATOMS: atom_id res chain seq x y z
N MET A 1 5.79 6.46 13.28
CA MET A 1 6.24 7.82 13.66
C MET A 1 7.51 8.22 12.91
N GLU A 2 8.59 7.43 12.99
CA GLU A 2 9.89 7.72 12.36
C GLU A 2 9.83 8.07 10.86
N LEU A 3 9.03 7.36 10.06
CA LEU A 3 8.88 7.67 8.62
C LEU A 3 8.41 9.12 8.38
N ALA A 4 7.41 9.59 9.13
CA ALA A 4 6.90 10.95 8.98
C ALA A 4 7.89 12.01 9.48
N LEU A 5 8.62 11.73 10.56
CA LEU A 5 9.67 12.62 11.06
C LEU A 5 10.86 12.68 10.10
N LYS A 6 11.22 11.57 9.46
CA LYS A 6 12.25 11.52 8.42
C LYS A 6 11.84 12.37 7.21
N ILE A 7 10.61 12.20 6.72
CA ILE A 7 10.07 13.05 5.64
C ILE A 7 10.13 14.53 6.04
N ALA A 8 9.63 14.89 7.23
CA ALA A 8 9.67 16.26 7.72
C ALA A 8 11.10 16.83 7.79
N SER A 9 12.08 16.02 8.21
CA SER A 9 13.49 16.43 8.20
C SER A 9 14.02 16.71 6.79
N LYS A 10 13.59 15.93 5.79
CA LYS A 10 13.99 16.09 4.38
C LYS A 10 13.32 17.30 3.74
N ILE A 11 12.05 17.56 4.07
CA ILE A 11 11.34 18.79 3.70
C ILE A 11 12.10 20.02 4.22
N ARG A 12 12.48 20.04 5.51
CA ARG A 12 13.27 21.14 6.10
C ARG A 12 14.62 21.33 5.41
N ALA A 13 15.28 20.24 5.05
CA ALA A 13 16.55 20.26 4.32
C ALA A 13 16.40 20.58 2.82
N LYS A 14 15.17 20.65 2.28
CA LYS A 14 14.87 20.76 0.85
C LYS A 14 15.53 19.65 0.03
N GLU A 15 15.61 18.46 0.61
CA GLU A 15 16.14 17.26 -0.03
C GLU A 15 15.00 16.42 -0.58
N LYS A 16 15.19 15.85 -1.78
CA LYS A 16 14.24 14.90 -2.37
C LYS A 16 14.16 13.65 -1.50
N PHE A 17 12.94 13.18 -1.25
CA PHE A 17 12.69 11.99 -0.45
C PHE A 17 11.27 11.51 -0.69
N ALA A 18 11.08 10.21 -0.85
CA ALA A 18 9.77 9.59 -1.03
C ALA A 18 9.67 8.30 -0.22
N VAL A 19 8.47 7.99 0.23
CA VAL A 19 8.12 6.78 0.97
C VAL A 19 6.90 6.13 0.32
N TYR A 20 7.08 4.88 -0.07
CA TYR A 20 6.07 4.04 -0.72
C TYR A 20 5.70 2.91 0.24
N ILE A 21 4.42 2.79 0.59
CA ILE A 21 3.93 1.77 1.52
C ILE A 21 2.89 0.92 0.80
N VAL A 22 3.17 -0.38 0.65
CA VAL A 22 2.22 -1.35 0.09
C VAL A 22 1.70 -2.23 1.23
N ILE A 23 0.39 -2.21 1.44
CA ILE A 23 -0.32 -2.94 2.50
C ILE A 23 -1.48 -3.75 1.88
N PRO A 24 -2.00 -4.79 2.54
CA PRO A 24 -3.17 -5.48 2.01
C PRO A 24 -4.38 -4.51 2.01
N MET A 25 -5.33 -4.71 1.10
CA MET A 25 -6.51 -3.84 1.02
C MET A 25 -7.26 -3.82 2.37
N TRP A 26 -7.39 -5.01 2.97
CA TRP A 26 -7.72 -5.21 4.38
C TRP A 26 -6.93 -6.41 4.94
N PRO A 27 -6.67 -6.48 6.26
CA PRO A 27 -6.09 -7.66 6.91
C PRO A 27 -6.94 -8.92 6.71
N GLU A 28 -6.30 -10.09 6.68
CA GLU A 28 -6.98 -11.38 6.51
C GLU A 28 -8.16 -11.56 7.48
N GLY A 29 -9.29 -12.02 6.93
CA GLY A 29 -10.56 -12.15 7.63
C GLY A 29 -11.70 -11.42 6.93
N ALA A 30 -12.91 -11.51 7.49
CA ALA A 30 -14.06 -10.78 6.95
C ALA A 30 -13.87 -9.26 7.19
N PRO A 31 -13.94 -8.41 6.15
CA PRO A 31 -13.71 -6.96 6.27
C PRO A 31 -14.63 -6.27 7.26
N SER A 32 -15.85 -6.77 7.41
CA SER A 32 -16.86 -6.24 8.33
C SER A 32 -16.75 -6.77 9.77
N SER A 33 -15.83 -7.70 10.05
CA SER A 33 -15.62 -8.23 11.40
C SER A 33 -15.02 -7.18 12.34
N ALA A 34 -15.32 -7.30 13.63
CA ALA A 34 -14.85 -6.35 14.65
C ALA A 34 -13.32 -6.26 14.71
N SER A 35 -12.61 -7.40 14.59
CA SER A 35 -11.15 -7.44 14.61
C SER A 35 -10.54 -6.70 13.42
N VAL A 36 -11.03 -6.96 12.20
CA VAL A 36 -10.54 -6.30 10.99
C VAL A 36 -10.85 -4.80 11.01
N GLN A 37 -12.07 -4.42 11.43
CA GLN A 37 -12.45 -3.01 11.54
C GLN A 37 -11.64 -2.26 12.59
N GLU A 38 -11.26 -2.90 13.70
CA GLU A 38 -10.38 -2.30 14.72
C GLU A 38 -8.96 -2.10 14.18
N ILE A 39 -8.40 -3.08 13.48
CA ILE A 39 -7.06 -2.97 12.86
C ILE A 39 -7.04 -1.84 11.82
N LEU A 40 -8.06 -1.75 10.97
CA LEU A 40 -8.20 -0.68 9.99
C LEU A 40 -8.36 0.70 10.65
N PHE A 41 -9.03 0.78 11.80
CA PHE A 41 -9.10 2.00 12.59
C PHE A 41 -7.70 2.45 13.03
N TRP A 42 -6.88 1.56 13.57
CA TRP A 42 -5.51 1.87 13.98
C TRP A 42 -4.61 2.26 12.80
N GLN A 43 -4.78 1.60 11.66
CA GLN A 43 -4.11 1.97 10.42
C GLN A 43 -4.49 3.40 10.01
N ALA A 44 -5.78 3.73 10.00
CA ALA A 44 -6.27 5.06 9.66
C ALA A 44 -5.75 6.15 10.62
N GLN A 45 -5.71 5.87 11.93
CA GLN A 45 -5.12 6.80 12.91
C GLN A 45 -3.62 7.01 12.65
N THR A 46 -2.90 5.95 12.28
CA THR A 46 -1.47 6.02 11.97
C THR A 46 -1.21 6.85 10.72
N MET A 47 -1.97 6.61 9.64
CA MET A 47 -1.93 7.43 8.42
C MET A 47 -2.23 8.89 8.74
N GLN A 48 -3.29 9.14 9.51
CA GLN A 48 -3.73 10.48 9.91
C GLN A 48 -2.65 11.24 10.70
N MET A 49 -1.96 10.57 11.63
CA MET A 49 -0.82 11.15 12.34
C MET A 49 0.34 11.47 11.39
N MET A 50 0.73 10.53 10.53
CA MET A 50 1.85 10.71 9.60
C MET A 50 1.61 11.87 8.64
N TYR A 51 0.42 11.93 8.03
CA TYR A 51 0.07 13.00 7.10
C TYR A 51 -0.05 14.36 7.77
N LYS A 52 -0.54 14.46 9.01
CA LYS A 52 -0.56 15.72 9.77
C LYS A 52 0.83 16.26 10.05
N ILE A 53 1.79 15.40 10.38
CA ILE A 53 3.18 15.80 10.61
C ILE A 53 3.77 16.38 9.32
N ILE A 54 3.57 15.69 8.19
CA ILE A 54 4.09 16.13 6.88
C ILE A 54 3.42 17.44 6.44
N ALA A 55 2.10 17.53 6.50
CA ALA A 55 1.36 18.74 6.14
C ALA A 55 1.76 19.94 7.02
N GLY A 56 1.95 19.72 8.32
CA GLY A 56 2.45 20.75 9.24
C GLY A 56 3.83 21.27 8.83
N GLU A 57 4.74 20.38 8.40
CA GLU A 57 6.07 20.78 7.94
C GLU A 57 6.06 21.47 6.57
N LEU A 58 5.19 21.06 5.64
CA LEU A 58 5.03 21.77 4.37
C LEU A 58 4.57 23.22 4.62
N LYS A 59 3.64 23.40 5.57
CA LYS A 59 3.16 24.73 5.98
C LYS A 59 4.24 25.56 6.67
N SER A 60 5.01 25.01 7.61
CA SER A 60 6.10 25.75 8.28
C SER A 60 7.19 26.19 7.30
N MET A 61 7.45 25.38 6.27
CA MET A 61 8.44 25.66 5.23
C MET A 61 7.88 26.52 4.07
N HIS A 62 6.62 26.95 4.15
CA HIS A 62 5.94 27.77 3.12
C HIS A 62 5.89 27.09 1.73
N LEU A 63 5.73 25.77 1.72
CA LEU A 63 5.61 24.93 0.52
C LEU A 63 4.14 24.56 0.25
N GLU A 64 3.26 25.56 0.23
CA GLU A 64 1.80 25.36 0.13
C GLU A 64 1.35 24.79 -1.23
N SER A 65 2.20 24.86 -2.25
CA SER A 65 1.99 24.22 -3.55
C SER A 65 2.31 22.73 -3.57
N SER A 66 3.00 22.21 -2.55
CA SER A 66 3.32 20.79 -2.39
C SER A 66 2.23 20.06 -1.63
N HIS A 67 2.04 18.78 -1.95
CA HIS A 67 1.06 17.92 -1.29
C HIS A 67 1.75 16.88 -0.39
N PRO A 68 1.16 16.44 0.74
CA PRO A 68 1.77 15.36 1.54
C PRO A 68 2.01 14.06 0.75
N GLN A 69 1.21 13.79 -0.28
CA GLN A 69 1.39 12.64 -1.18
C GLN A 69 2.52 12.81 -2.21
N ASP A 70 3.19 13.96 -2.26
CA ASP A 70 4.47 14.10 -2.97
C ASP A 70 5.60 13.34 -2.24
N TYR A 71 5.39 12.99 -0.97
CA TYR A 71 6.40 12.37 -0.10
C TYR A 71 5.98 11.02 0.49
N LEU A 72 4.69 10.83 0.79
CA LEU A 72 4.19 9.61 1.43
C LEU A 72 2.96 9.06 0.71
N ASN A 73 3.07 7.84 0.20
CA ASN A 73 1.98 7.19 -0.53
C ASN A 73 1.71 5.78 -0.01
N PHE A 74 0.42 5.46 0.11
CA PHE A 74 -0.06 4.15 0.48
C PHE A 74 -0.78 3.50 -0.70
N TYR A 75 -0.50 2.22 -0.89
CA TYR A 75 -1.03 1.39 -1.95
C TYR A 75 -1.52 0.06 -1.38
N CYS A 76 -2.38 -0.61 -2.13
CA CYS A 76 -2.66 -2.04 -1.97
C CYS A 76 -2.53 -2.74 -3.31
N LEU A 77 -2.68 -4.06 -3.33
CA LEU A 77 -2.63 -4.85 -4.55
C LEU A 77 -3.99 -5.46 -4.87
N GLY A 78 -4.31 -5.54 -6.16
CA GLY A 78 -5.51 -6.19 -6.65
C GLY A 78 -5.32 -6.77 -8.03
N ASN A 79 -6.19 -7.71 -8.37
CA ASN A 79 -6.27 -8.28 -9.70
C ASN A 79 -7.71 -8.26 -10.20
N ARG A 80 -7.85 -8.17 -11.52
CA ARG A 80 -9.13 -8.24 -12.22
C ARG A 80 -8.94 -9.00 -13.52
N GLU A 81 -9.65 -10.11 -13.68
CA GLU A 81 -9.43 -11.06 -14.79
C GLU A 81 -10.72 -11.30 -15.56
N GLU A 82 -10.68 -11.19 -16.89
CA GLU A 82 -11.85 -11.51 -17.71
C GLU A 82 -12.08 -13.03 -17.66
N GLN A 83 -13.27 -13.47 -17.23
CA GLN A 83 -13.61 -14.87 -17.41
C GLN A 83 -13.72 -15.18 -18.91
N LEU A 84 -12.84 -16.06 -19.39
CA LEU A 84 -12.97 -16.66 -20.71
C LEU A 84 -14.35 -17.32 -20.82
N LYS A 85 -15.11 -16.96 -21.86
CA LYS A 85 -16.45 -17.52 -22.13
C LYS A 85 -16.43 -19.01 -22.51
N GLU A 86 -15.28 -19.68 -22.45
CA GLU A 86 -15.08 -21.08 -22.84
C GLU A 86 -14.99 -22.02 -21.63
N ALA A 87 -16.13 -22.18 -20.97
CA ALA A 87 -16.61 -23.47 -20.48
C ALA A 87 -18.03 -23.21 -19.97
N SER A 88 -19.02 -23.49 -20.82
CA SER A 88 -20.36 -23.76 -20.31
C SER A 88 -20.22 -24.76 -19.16
N PRO A 89 -20.79 -24.52 -17.96
CA PRO A 89 -20.72 -25.49 -16.90
C PRO A 89 -21.28 -26.80 -17.46
N SER A 90 -20.54 -27.89 -17.28
CA SER A 90 -21.01 -29.22 -17.64
C SER A 90 -22.41 -29.40 -17.02
N PRO A 91 -23.41 -29.97 -17.70
CA PRO A 91 -24.80 -30.01 -17.20
C PRO A 91 -25.00 -30.75 -15.88
N ASN A 92 -23.94 -31.36 -15.33
CA ASN A 92 -23.96 -32.20 -14.14
C ASN A 92 -23.39 -31.55 -12.88
N GLN A 93 -23.00 -30.28 -12.89
CA GLN A 93 -22.81 -29.51 -11.65
C GLN A 93 -24.04 -28.67 -11.37
N SER A 94 -25.16 -29.34 -11.08
CA SER A 94 -26.21 -28.72 -10.30
C SER A 94 -25.61 -28.38 -8.93
N SER A 95 -25.22 -27.13 -8.71
CA SER A 95 -25.05 -26.60 -7.36
C SER A 95 -26.39 -26.78 -6.66
N LYS A 96 -26.46 -27.82 -5.82
CA LYS A 96 -27.54 -27.98 -4.85
C LYS A 96 -27.32 -26.92 -3.80
N ASN A 97 -27.80 -25.72 -4.08
CA ASN A 97 -28.22 -24.63 -3.20
C ASN A 97 -28.39 -23.38 -4.06
N GLY A 98 -29.30 -22.48 -3.71
CA GLY A 98 -29.52 -21.20 -4.40
C GLY A 98 -28.35 -20.24 -4.24
N ASP A 99 -27.18 -20.63 -4.74
CA ASP A 99 -25.90 -19.95 -4.54
C ASP A 99 -25.89 -18.64 -5.35
N THR A 100 -26.17 -17.54 -4.66
CA THR A 100 -25.91 -16.20 -5.17
C THR A 100 -24.43 -16.07 -5.49
N VAL A 101 -24.09 -15.86 -6.77
CA VAL A 101 -22.73 -15.53 -7.22
C VAL A 101 -22.22 -14.36 -6.38
N SER A 102 -21.08 -14.54 -5.71
CA SER A 102 -20.48 -13.47 -4.91
C SER A 102 -20.23 -12.23 -5.77
N ALA A 103 -20.35 -11.03 -5.20
CA ALA A 103 -20.09 -9.80 -5.94
C ALA A 103 -18.67 -9.78 -6.54
N SER A 104 -17.67 -10.31 -5.85
CA SER A 104 -16.30 -10.44 -6.36
C SER A 104 -16.20 -11.34 -7.59
N GLN A 105 -16.96 -12.44 -7.64
CA GLN A 105 -17.03 -13.29 -8.83
C GLN A 105 -17.77 -12.60 -9.98
N LYS A 106 -18.84 -11.84 -9.68
CA LYS A 106 -19.58 -11.04 -10.66
C LYS A 106 -18.69 -9.96 -11.32
N PHE A 107 -17.93 -9.22 -10.50
CA PHE A 107 -17.07 -8.13 -10.98
C PHE A 107 -15.65 -8.59 -11.35
N GLN A 108 -15.38 -9.88 -11.15
CA GLN A 108 -14.16 -10.60 -11.51
C GLN A 108 -12.89 -9.96 -10.93
N ARG A 109 -13.00 -9.47 -9.70
CA ARG A 109 -11.94 -8.71 -9.03
C ARG A 109 -11.75 -9.19 -7.59
N PHE A 110 -10.50 -9.16 -7.12
CA PHE A 110 -10.20 -9.34 -5.72
C PHE A 110 -8.84 -8.74 -5.36
N MET A 111 -8.57 -8.55 -4.07
CA MET A 111 -7.24 -8.14 -3.64
C MET A 111 -6.21 -9.24 -3.92
N ILE A 112 -4.99 -8.84 -4.28
CA ILE A 112 -3.81 -9.68 -4.09
C ILE A 112 -3.35 -9.41 -2.66
N TYR A 113 -3.34 -10.44 -1.82
CA TYR A 113 -3.07 -10.25 -0.40
C TYR A 113 -1.58 -10.00 -0.13
N VAL A 114 -1.27 -8.82 0.41
CA VAL A 114 0.10 -8.45 0.77
C VAL A 114 0.43 -9.04 2.14
N HIS A 115 1.08 -10.21 2.13
CA HIS A 115 1.57 -10.87 3.33
C HIS A 115 3.06 -10.57 3.61
N ALA A 116 3.70 -9.75 2.78
CA ALA A 116 5.12 -9.43 2.90
C ALA A 116 5.43 -8.60 4.16
N LYS A 117 6.61 -8.84 4.76
CA LYS A 117 7.19 -8.01 5.81
C LYS A 117 8.62 -7.68 5.43
N GLY A 118 8.75 -6.58 4.70
CA GLY A 118 10.04 -6.14 4.20
C GLY A 118 10.10 -4.64 3.99
N MET A 119 11.32 -4.13 3.94
CA MET A 119 11.61 -2.72 3.70
C MET A 119 12.89 -2.62 2.88
N ILE A 120 12.87 -1.81 1.83
CA ILE A 120 14.04 -1.45 1.02
C ILE A 120 14.35 0.02 1.30
N VAL A 121 15.62 0.34 1.53
CA VAL A 121 16.08 1.70 1.83
C VAL A 121 17.21 2.06 0.86
N ASP A 122 17.00 3.16 0.14
CA ASP A 122 17.96 3.81 -0.75
C ASP A 122 18.60 2.87 -1.80
N ASP A 123 17.88 1.79 -2.19
CA ASP A 123 18.36 0.70 -3.05
C ASP A 123 19.67 0.01 -2.61
N GLU A 124 20.07 0.23 -1.35
CA GLU A 124 21.32 -0.26 -0.75
C GLU A 124 21.08 -1.30 0.35
N TYR A 125 20.03 -1.10 1.16
CA TYR A 125 19.75 -1.90 2.34
C TYR A 125 18.35 -2.52 2.27
N VAL A 126 18.23 -3.76 2.72
CA VAL A 126 16.95 -4.47 2.79
C VAL A 126 16.77 -5.14 4.15
N ILE A 127 15.54 -5.08 4.67
CA ILE A 127 15.06 -5.91 5.78
C ILE A 127 14.00 -6.85 5.25
N LEU A 128 14.09 -8.13 5.59
CA LEU A 128 13.09 -9.16 5.27
C LEU A 128 12.87 -10.03 6.51
N GLY A 129 11.62 -10.39 6.81
CA GLY A 129 11.33 -11.23 7.97
C GLY A 129 9.87 -11.59 8.13
N SER A 130 9.48 -11.90 9.37
CA SER A 130 8.11 -12.22 9.76
C SER A 130 7.38 -11.06 10.46
N ALA A 131 8.12 -10.08 11.01
CA ALA A 131 7.58 -9.00 11.82
C ALA A 131 6.72 -8.00 11.03
N ASN A 132 5.43 -7.93 11.35
CA ASN A 132 4.55 -6.88 10.85
C ASN A 132 4.94 -5.50 11.41
N ILE A 133 4.52 -4.41 10.77
CA ILE A 133 4.65 -3.06 11.33
C ILE A 133 3.47 -2.79 12.27
N ASN A 134 3.47 -3.49 13.40
CA ASN A 134 2.46 -3.37 14.46
C ASN A 134 3.07 -3.71 15.83
N GLN A 135 2.37 -3.42 16.91
CA GLN A 135 2.84 -3.63 18.27
C GLN A 135 2.98 -5.13 18.60
N ARG A 136 2.10 -5.99 18.08
CA ARG A 136 2.20 -7.45 18.22
C ARG A 136 3.56 -7.99 17.78
N SER A 137 4.08 -7.54 16.64
CA SER A 137 5.37 -7.99 16.11
C SER A 137 6.56 -7.19 16.64
N LEU A 138 6.43 -5.87 16.86
CA LEU A 138 7.56 -4.99 17.19
C LEU A 138 7.83 -4.83 18.69
N ALA A 139 6.93 -5.27 19.57
CA ALA A 139 7.12 -5.13 21.02
C ALA A 139 8.21 -6.03 21.61
N GLY A 140 8.61 -7.10 20.91
CA GLY A 140 9.58 -8.10 21.37
C GLY A 140 9.13 -9.01 22.54
N SER A 141 8.02 -8.66 23.20
CA SER A 141 7.43 -9.38 24.34
C SER A 141 6.04 -9.96 24.04
N ARG A 142 5.59 -9.85 22.79
CA ARG A 142 4.32 -10.39 22.29
C ARG A 142 4.60 -11.61 21.40
N ASP A 143 4.47 -11.47 20.08
CA ASP A 143 4.77 -12.57 19.17
C ASP A 143 6.29 -12.65 18.95
N THR A 144 6.83 -13.86 18.84
CA THR A 144 8.24 -14.08 18.53
C THR A 144 8.46 -13.94 17.03
N GLU A 145 9.32 -12.99 16.64
CA GLU A 145 9.60 -12.69 15.24
C GLU A 145 11.07 -12.90 14.89
N ILE A 146 11.35 -13.11 13.62
CA ILE A 146 12.72 -13.10 13.08
C ILE A 146 12.78 -12.23 11.84
N ALA A 147 13.86 -11.47 11.71
CA ALA A 147 14.15 -10.68 10.53
C ALA A 147 15.65 -10.66 10.28
N MET A 148 16.03 -10.50 9.02
CA MET A 148 17.39 -10.26 8.59
C MET A 148 17.48 -8.88 7.95
N GLY A 149 18.63 -8.24 8.13
CA GLY A 149 18.99 -7.01 7.46
C GLY A 149 20.29 -7.20 6.70
N ALA A 150 20.34 -6.80 5.44
CA ALA A 150 21.57 -6.87 4.64
C ALA A 150 21.72 -5.72 3.67
N TYR A 151 22.98 -5.52 3.27
CA TYR A 151 23.41 -4.65 2.20
C TYR A 151 24.60 -5.31 1.50
N GLN A 152 24.94 -4.82 0.31
CA GLN A 152 26.12 -5.25 -0.42
C GLN A 152 27.24 -4.22 -0.25
N PRO A 153 28.38 -4.54 0.42
CA PRO A 153 29.41 -3.54 0.75
C PRO A 153 29.99 -2.76 -0.43
N HIS A 154 29.94 -3.32 -1.64
CA HIS A 154 30.42 -2.70 -2.88
C HIS A 154 29.31 -1.98 -3.69
N HIS A 155 28.06 -2.04 -3.24
CA HIS A 155 26.91 -1.37 -3.84
C HIS A 155 26.25 -0.47 -2.79
N THR A 156 27.03 0.52 -2.34
CA THR A 156 26.59 1.53 -1.38
C THR A 156 26.80 2.93 -1.93
N TRP A 157 25.98 3.89 -1.53
CA TRP A 157 26.11 5.29 -1.92
C TRP A 157 27.51 5.84 -1.60
N GLY A 158 28.05 5.50 -0.42
CA GLY A 158 29.36 5.96 0.03
C GLY A 158 30.53 5.36 -0.76
N LYS A 159 30.42 4.14 -1.30
CA LYS A 159 31.51 3.48 -2.05
C LYS A 159 31.43 3.72 -3.56
N LYS A 160 30.23 3.75 -4.16
CA LYS A 160 30.06 3.90 -5.60
C LYS A 160 30.10 5.34 -6.11
N LYS A 161 30.02 6.35 -5.22
CA LYS A 161 29.85 7.78 -5.59
C LYS A 161 28.64 8.03 -6.51
N GLY A 162 27.65 7.15 -6.47
CA GLY A 162 26.46 7.16 -7.32
C GLY A 162 25.47 6.07 -6.91
N HIS A 163 24.30 6.04 -7.56
CA HIS A 163 23.18 5.18 -7.21
C HIS A 163 23.57 3.69 -7.13
N PRO A 164 23.25 2.97 -6.03
CA PRO A 164 23.69 1.61 -5.79
C PRO A 164 22.92 0.59 -6.63
N HIS A 165 23.35 0.36 -7.88
CA HIS A 165 22.80 -0.72 -8.72
C HIS A 165 23.34 -2.09 -8.31
N GLY A 166 22.85 -2.62 -7.18
CA GLY A 166 23.09 -3.97 -6.68
C GLY A 166 21.88 -4.90 -6.83
N GLN A 167 21.90 -6.00 -6.08
CA GLN A 167 20.79 -6.95 -5.94
C GLN A 167 19.58 -6.31 -5.25
N VAL A 168 19.80 -5.40 -4.28
CA VAL A 168 18.69 -4.69 -3.61
C VAL A 168 17.93 -3.81 -4.62
N TYR A 169 18.64 -2.99 -5.39
CA TYR A 169 18.09 -2.28 -6.55
C TYR A 169 17.34 -3.20 -7.53
N GLY A 170 17.98 -4.31 -7.94
CA GLY A 170 17.38 -5.25 -8.89
C GLY A 170 16.09 -5.89 -8.36
N TYR A 171 16.08 -6.26 -7.08
CA TYR A 171 14.90 -6.79 -6.40
C TYR A 171 13.77 -5.77 -6.34
N ARG A 172 14.07 -4.52 -5.97
CA ARG A 172 13.11 -3.42 -5.93
C ARG A 172 12.52 -3.13 -7.32
N MET A 173 13.35 -3.04 -8.36
CA MET A 173 12.88 -2.88 -9.75
C MET A 173 12.02 -4.07 -10.19
N SER A 174 12.35 -5.30 -9.79
CA SER A 174 11.55 -6.50 -10.12
C SER A 174 10.17 -6.47 -9.47
N LEU A 175 10.07 -6.08 -8.19
CA LEU A 175 8.78 -5.89 -7.51
C LEU A 175 7.96 -4.79 -8.18
N TRP A 176 8.60 -3.68 -8.57
CA TRP A 176 7.93 -2.62 -9.30
C TRP A 176 7.45 -3.08 -10.68
N ALA A 177 8.22 -3.90 -11.40
CA ALA A 177 7.79 -4.48 -12.66
C ALA A 177 6.54 -5.36 -12.50
N GLU A 178 6.48 -6.17 -11.44
CA GLU A 178 5.31 -6.97 -11.10
C GLU A 178 4.10 -6.07 -10.78
N HIS A 179 4.26 -5.11 -9.87
CA HIS A 179 3.13 -4.33 -9.37
C HIS A 179 2.67 -3.25 -10.35
N LEU A 180 3.56 -2.66 -11.12
CA LEU A 180 3.23 -1.63 -12.12
C LEU A 180 3.00 -2.22 -13.51
N GLY A 181 3.33 -3.50 -13.74
CA GLY A 181 3.20 -4.17 -15.05
C GLY A 181 4.11 -3.61 -16.14
N MET A 182 5.12 -2.81 -15.78
CA MET A 182 6.04 -2.18 -16.72
C MET A 182 7.36 -1.78 -16.05
N LEU A 183 8.37 -1.49 -16.88
CA LEU A 183 9.62 -0.87 -16.48
C LEU A 183 9.69 0.52 -17.13
N ASP A 184 10.14 1.50 -16.38
CA ASP A 184 10.34 2.87 -16.86
C ASP A 184 11.63 3.46 -16.27
N ASP A 185 12.25 4.38 -17.00
CA ASP A 185 13.47 5.05 -16.55
C ASP A 185 13.23 5.93 -15.31
N CYS A 186 12.03 6.50 -15.14
CA CYS A 186 11.72 7.30 -13.96
C CYS A 186 11.72 6.45 -12.68
N PHE A 187 11.49 5.14 -12.76
CA PHE A 187 11.53 4.22 -11.62
C PHE A 187 12.94 3.92 -11.11
N LYS A 188 13.98 4.37 -11.83
CA LYS A 188 15.37 4.20 -11.39
C LYS A 188 15.74 5.15 -10.25
N GLU A 189 15.01 6.25 -10.11
CA GLU A 189 15.26 7.32 -9.13
C GLU A 189 13.97 7.60 -8.32
N PRO A 190 13.61 6.70 -7.39
CA PRO A 190 12.31 6.70 -6.70
C PRO A 190 12.09 7.90 -5.79
N GLU A 191 13.12 8.67 -5.44
CA GLU A 191 12.98 9.91 -4.67
C GLU A 191 12.47 11.10 -5.51
N ASN A 192 12.47 10.97 -6.84
CA ASN A 192 12.06 12.06 -7.73
C ASN A 192 10.54 12.21 -7.77
N LEU A 193 10.08 13.47 -7.75
CA LEU A 193 8.65 13.78 -7.80
C LEU A 193 7.97 13.24 -9.06
N ASP A 194 8.65 13.22 -10.20
CA ASP A 194 8.11 12.66 -11.44
C ASP A 194 7.88 11.14 -11.33
N CYS A 195 8.77 10.44 -10.61
CA CYS A 195 8.59 9.02 -10.29
C CYS A 195 7.36 8.81 -9.39
N VAL A 196 7.26 9.58 -8.30
CA VAL A 196 6.11 9.55 -7.38
C VAL A 196 4.80 9.78 -8.13
N LYS A 197 4.75 10.80 -8.99
CA LYS A 197 3.57 11.13 -9.79
C LYS A 197 3.21 10.02 -10.79
N SER A 198 4.20 9.45 -11.47
CA SER A 198 4.00 8.33 -12.39
C SER A 198 3.39 7.11 -11.68
N VAL A 199 3.97 6.70 -10.54
CA VAL A 199 3.46 5.59 -9.72
C VAL A 199 2.05 5.88 -9.21
N ASN A 200 1.79 7.09 -8.72
CA ASN A 200 0.46 7.49 -8.25
C ASN A 200 -0.58 7.47 -9.37
N GLN A 201 -0.23 7.95 -10.57
CA GLN A 201 -1.14 7.96 -11.71
C GLN A 201 -1.55 6.54 -12.11
N ILE A 202 -0.59 5.62 -12.22
CA ILE A 202 -0.87 4.19 -12.51
C ILE A 202 -1.79 3.60 -11.43
N ALA A 203 -1.49 3.87 -10.15
CA ALA A 203 -2.25 3.33 -9.03
C ALA A 203 -3.69 3.90 -8.96
N GLU A 204 -3.89 5.17 -9.33
CA GLU A 204 -5.20 5.82 -9.42
C GLU A 204 -6.03 5.30 -10.60
N ASP A 205 -5.41 5.15 -11.77
CA ASP A 205 -6.05 4.58 -12.95
C ASP A 205 -6.47 3.14 -12.71
N ASN A 206 -5.58 2.34 -12.09
CA ASN A 206 -5.92 0.98 -11.70
C ASN A 206 -7.02 0.93 -10.65
N TRP A 207 -7.04 1.83 -9.66
CA TRP A 207 -8.14 1.84 -8.68
C TRP A 207 -9.48 2.18 -9.33
N ARG A 208 -9.52 3.13 -10.27
CA ARG A 208 -10.72 3.45 -11.06
C ARG A 208 -11.18 2.23 -11.88
N ASN A 209 -10.26 1.55 -12.56
CA ASN A 209 -10.57 0.35 -13.34
C ASN A 209 -10.96 -0.83 -12.43
N PHE A 210 -10.35 -0.97 -11.27
CA PHE A 210 -10.66 -2.01 -10.29
C PHE A 210 -12.09 -1.82 -9.75
N THR A 211 -12.49 -0.58 -9.47
CA THR A 211 -13.81 -0.26 -8.88
C THR A 211 -14.95 -0.12 -9.89
N ALA A 212 -14.66 0.03 -11.19
CA ALA A 212 -15.66 0.13 -12.25
C ALA A 212 -16.61 -1.09 -12.33
N GLU A 213 -17.86 -0.85 -12.74
CA GLU A 213 -18.84 -1.92 -12.98
C GLU A 213 -18.43 -2.78 -14.18
N ASP A 214 -18.17 -2.14 -15.33
CA ASP A 214 -17.70 -2.81 -16.53
C ASP A 214 -16.26 -3.30 -16.37
N PHE A 215 -15.94 -4.44 -16.99
CA PHE A 215 -14.60 -4.99 -16.97
C PHE A 215 -13.63 -4.08 -17.73
N THR A 216 -12.50 -3.77 -17.11
CA THR A 216 -11.37 -3.10 -17.74
C THR A 216 -10.10 -3.69 -17.16
N PRO A 217 -9.11 -4.09 -18.00
CA PRO A 217 -7.86 -4.64 -17.51
C PRO A 217 -7.09 -3.62 -16.67
N LEU A 218 -6.32 -4.12 -15.71
CA LEU A 218 -5.41 -3.32 -14.89
C LEU A 218 -4.02 -3.26 -15.54
N GLN A 219 -3.31 -2.17 -15.32
CA GLN A 219 -1.88 -2.05 -15.61
C GLN A 219 -1.10 -2.59 -14.41
N GLY A 220 -0.74 -3.88 -14.43
CA GLY A 220 -0.17 -4.55 -13.26
C GLY A 220 -1.20 -4.71 -12.14
N HIS A 221 -0.79 -4.51 -10.90
CA HIS A 221 -1.54 -4.84 -9.69
C HIS A 221 -1.62 -3.73 -8.65
N LEU A 222 -0.81 -2.68 -8.77
CA LEU A 222 -0.74 -1.60 -7.78
C LEU A 222 -2.00 -0.76 -7.84
N LEU A 223 -2.69 -0.66 -6.71
CA LEU A 223 -3.88 0.16 -6.51
C LEU A 223 -3.55 1.27 -5.52
N ARG A 224 -4.07 2.48 -5.75
CA ARG A 224 -4.08 3.52 -4.73
C ARG A 224 -4.86 2.99 -3.52
N TYR A 225 -4.30 3.11 -2.30
CA TYR A 225 -5.07 2.75 -1.12
C TYR A 225 -6.29 3.68 -1.02
N PRO A 226 -7.52 3.18 -0.73
CA PRO A 226 -8.77 3.90 -0.97
C PRO A 226 -9.10 5.02 0.03
N VAL A 227 -8.11 5.85 0.33
CA VAL A 227 -8.20 7.02 1.18
C VAL A 227 -7.87 8.30 0.39
N GLN A 228 -8.57 9.36 0.74
CA GLN A 228 -8.22 10.72 0.35
C GLN A 228 -7.41 11.39 1.46
N VAL A 229 -6.46 12.22 1.06
CA VAL A 229 -5.64 13.04 1.95
C VAL A 229 -5.76 14.47 1.47
N ASP A 230 -6.15 15.38 2.35
CA ASP A 230 -6.17 16.81 2.01
C ASP A 230 -4.83 17.50 2.29
N ALA A 231 -4.70 18.76 1.89
CA ALA A 231 -3.50 19.57 2.09
C ALA A 231 -3.13 19.79 3.58
N ASN A 232 -4.09 19.61 4.51
CA ASN A 232 -3.85 19.69 5.96
C ASN A 232 -3.48 18.32 6.55
N GLY A 233 -3.35 17.29 5.71
CA GLY A 233 -3.05 15.92 6.11
C GLY A 233 -4.24 15.20 6.73
N LYS A 234 -5.47 15.69 6.57
CA LYS A 234 -6.69 14.98 7.01
C LYS A 234 -6.92 13.76 6.12
N VAL A 235 -7.13 12.61 6.73
CA VAL A 235 -7.40 11.35 6.04
C VAL A 235 -8.91 11.08 6.06
N GLY A 236 -9.47 10.77 4.90
CA GLY A 236 -10.87 10.40 4.71
C GLY A 236 -11.00 9.18 3.77
N PRO A 237 -12.18 8.55 3.68
CA PRO A 237 -12.43 7.62 2.58
C PRO A 237 -12.48 8.38 1.25
N LEU A 238 -12.20 7.71 0.14
CA LEU A 238 -12.52 8.27 -1.18
C LEU A 238 -14.03 8.52 -1.29
N PRO A 239 -14.49 9.61 -1.96
CA PRO A 239 -15.92 9.91 -2.07
C PRO A 239 -16.71 8.77 -2.72
N GLY A 240 -17.78 8.31 -2.07
CA GLY A 240 -18.61 7.20 -2.55
C GLY A 240 -17.97 5.82 -2.39
N GLN A 241 -16.85 5.72 -1.66
CA GLN A 241 -16.11 4.49 -1.42
C GLN A 241 -15.78 4.35 0.06
N GLU A 242 -16.80 4.55 0.90
CA GLU A 242 -16.69 4.43 2.36
C GLU A 242 -16.45 2.99 2.81
N THR A 243 -16.78 2.01 1.97
CA THR A 243 -16.58 0.58 2.19
C THR A 243 -15.82 -0.10 1.06
N PHE A 244 -15.17 -1.22 1.33
CA PHE A 244 -14.46 -1.98 0.29
C PHE A 244 -15.44 -2.54 -0.75
N PRO A 245 -15.04 -2.57 -2.04
CA PRO A 245 -15.88 -3.07 -3.12
C PRO A 245 -16.25 -4.54 -2.87
N ASP A 246 -17.51 -4.89 -3.17
CA ASP A 246 -18.06 -6.27 -3.16
C ASP A 246 -18.23 -6.93 -1.78
N VAL A 247 -17.35 -6.62 -0.83
CA VAL A 247 -17.25 -7.31 0.46
C VAL A 247 -17.68 -6.45 1.65
N GLY A 248 -17.86 -5.14 1.45
CA GLY A 248 -18.25 -4.21 2.51
C GLY A 248 -17.14 -3.98 3.54
N GLY A 249 -17.52 -3.54 4.74
CA GLY A 249 -16.57 -3.11 5.79
C GLY A 249 -15.99 -1.72 5.51
N LYS A 250 -15.89 -0.87 6.52
CA LYS A 250 -15.46 0.53 6.32
C LYS A 250 -13.97 0.58 6.03
N VAL A 251 -13.58 1.39 5.05
CA VAL A 251 -12.17 1.58 4.66
C VAL A 251 -11.33 2.15 5.81
N LEU A 252 -11.89 3.12 6.55
CA LEU A 252 -11.22 3.71 7.72
C LEU A 252 -11.39 2.89 9.01
N GLY A 253 -12.01 1.71 8.92
CA GLY A 253 -12.34 0.89 10.06
C GLY A 253 -13.34 1.54 11.02
N SER A 254 -13.48 0.91 12.19
CA SER A 254 -14.26 1.43 13.30
C SER A 254 -13.82 0.81 14.61
N ARG A 255 -13.92 1.59 15.68
CA ARG A 255 -13.72 1.09 17.05
C ARG A 255 -14.74 -0.01 17.39
N SER A 256 -14.27 -0.92 18.23
CA SER A 256 -14.97 -2.06 18.79
C SER A 256 -14.65 -2.14 20.29
N ASN A 257 -15.22 -3.15 20.96
CA ASN A 257 -14.93 -3.42 22.38
C ASN A 257 -13.73 -4.36 22.57
N LEU A 258 -12.98 -4.68 21.51
CA LEU A 258 -11.80 -5.52 21.60
C LEU A 258 -10.68 -4.76 22.33
N PRO A 259 -9.95 -5.41 23.27
CA PRO A 259 -8.77 -4.81 23.86
C PRO A 259 -7.71 -4.49 22.81
N ASP A 260 -7.13 -3.30 22.89
CA ASP A 260 -6.10 -2.83 21.95
C ASP A 260 -4.94 -3.84 21.83
N ALA A 261 -4.58 -4.55 22.90
CA ALA A 261 -3.53 -5.55 22.89
C ALA A 261 -3.77 -6.72 21.89
N LEU A 262 -5.01 -6.96 21.46
CA LEU A 262 -5.34 -7.99 20.47
C LEU A 262 -5.22 -7.49 19.02
N THR A 263 -5.36 -6.18 18.80
CA THR A 263 -5.53 -5.57 17.47
C THR A 263 -4.46 -4.52 17.14
N THR A 264 -3.52 -4.27 18.05
CA THR A 264 -2.35 -3.38 17.87
C THR A 264 -1.08 -4.15 17.60
#